data_AF-A0A2S2P3J9-F1
#
_entry.id   AF-A0A2S2P3J9-F1
#
_cell.length_a   1.000
_cell.length_b   1.000
_cell.length_c   1.000
_cell.angle_alpha   90.00
_cell.angle_beta   90.00
_cell.angle_gamma   90.00
#
_symmetry.space_group_name_H-M   'P 1'
#
loop_
_entity.id
_entity.type
_entity.pdbx_description
1 polymer ?
#
loop_
_entity_poly.entity_id
_entity_poly.type
_entity_poly.pdbx_seq_one_letter_code
_entity_poly.pdbx_strand_id
1 'polypeptide(L)'
;MYLMGIPVLSAPFLKFICGVISLTIELFIFCYGFNHIETAKSVINFGLYSSNWTEMDLKFKKSLLLAMKMNSSHKRVMKISPNSAVGLEMFARVMNMSCSIVSVLINSRS
;
A
#
# COMPACT_ATOMS: atom_id res chain seq x y z
N MET A 1 -14.31 32.40 10.26
CA MET A 1 -14.14 31.72 8.96
C MET A 1 -15.14 30.58 8.91
N TYR A 2 -16.18 30.69 8.08
CA TYR A 2 -17.22 29.67 7.91
C TYR A 2 -16.93 28.91 6.63
N LEU A 3 -17.04 27.59 6.65
CA LEU A 3 -17.00 26.76 5.45
C LEU A 3 -18.40 26.16 5.28
N MET A 4 -19.05 26.41 4.14
CA MET A 4 -20.40 25.88 3.85
C MET A 4 -21.44 26.21 4.95
N GLY A 5 -21.38 27.42 5.53
CA GLY A 5 -22.34 27.89 6.54
C GLY A 5 -22.16 27.34 7.95
N ILE A 6 -21.18 26.46 8.18
CA ILE A 6 -20.88 25.89 9.51
C ILE A 6 -19.55 26.44 10.03
N PRO A 7 -19.44 26.79 11.34
CA PRO A 7 -18.17 27.21 11.91
C PRO A 7 -17.12 26.10 11.75
N VAL A 8 -15.93 26.45 11.26
CA VAL A 8 -14.81 25.50 11.10
C VAL A 8 -14.42 24.87 12.44
N LEU A 9 -14.63 25.59 13.55
CA LEU A 9 -14.42 25.11 14.92
C LEU A 9 -15.65 24.40 15.52
N SER A 10 -16.63 23.99 14.70
CA SER A 10 -17.76 23.22 15.20
C SER A 10 -17.32 21.77 15.47
N ALA A 11 -17.83 21.20 16.56
CA ALA A 11 -17.60 19.80 16.91
C ALA A 11 -17.84 18.80 15.75
N PRO A 12 -18.91 18.91 14.92
CA PRO A 12 -19.11 17.99 13.80
C PRO A 12 -18.03 18.11 12.71
N PHE A 13 -17.58 19.32 12.36
CA PHE A 13 -16.50 19.52 11.39
C PHE A 13 -15.18 18.94 11.87
N LEU A 14 -14.83 19.20 13.14
CA LEU A 14 -13.60 18.68 13.73
C LEU A 14 -13.60 17.15 13.80
N LYS A 15 -14.73 16.53 14.16
CA LYS A 15 -14.89 15.07 14.14
C LYS A 15 -14.71 14.50 12.74
N PHE A 16 -15.30 15.13 11.73
CA PHE A 16 -15.16 14.72 10.34
C PHE A 16 -13.70 14.77 9.87
N ILE A 17 -13.02 15.91 10.06
CA ILE A 17 -11.61 16.07 9.66
C ILE A 17 -10.71 15.09 10.40
N CYS A 18 -10.90 14.93 11.71
CA CYS A 18 -10.15 13.95 12.51
C CYS A 18 -10.35 12.53 11.98
N GLY A 19 -11.59 12.14 11.68
CA GLY A 19 -11.89 10.83 11.11
C GLY A 19 -11.21 10.59 9.76
N VAL A 20 -11.24 11.58 8.85
CA VAL A 20 -10.56 11.49 7.55
C VAL A 20 -9.05 11.36 7.71
N ILE A 21 -8.44 12.12 8.62
CA ILE A 21 -7.00 12.03 8.92
C ILE A 21 -6.66 10.64 9.47
N SER A 22 -7.40 10.15 10.46
CA SER A 22 -7.15 8.84 11.08
C SER A 22 -7.22 7.70 10.04
N LEU A 23 -8.28 7.67 9.22
CA LEU A 23 -8.43 6.65 8.17
C LEU A 23 -7.30 6.73 7.12
N THR A 24 -6.86 7.94 6.77
CA THR A 24 -5.76 8.15 5.83
C THR A 24 -4.45 7.61 6.40
N ILE A 25 -4.17 7.87 7.68
CA ILE A 25 -2.97 7.38 8.38
C ILE A 25 -3.01 5.85 8.48
N GLU A 26 -4.13 5.26 8.88
CA GLU A 26 -4.29 3.81 8.96
C GLU A 26 -4.00 3.16 7.60
N LEU A 27 -4.65 3.65 6.53
CA LEU A 27 -4.44 3.15 5.18
C LEU A 27 -2.98 3.30 4.74
N PHE A 28 -2.35 4.43 5.03
CA PHE A 28 -0.95 4.67 4.71
C PHE A 28 -0.03 3.66 5.41
N ILE A 29 -0.22 3.43 6.71
CA ILE A 29 0.60 2.48 7.49
C ILE A 29 0.49 1.07 6.89
N PHE A 30 -0.73 0.61 6.60
CA PHE A 30 -0.93 -0.70 5.97
C PHE A 30 -0.23 -0.78 4.60
N CYS A 31 -0.50 0.17 3.71
CA CYS A 31 0.10 0.19 2.37
C CYS A 31 1.63 0.27 2.40
N TYR A 32 2.20 1.06 3.31
CA TYR A 32 3.64 1.17 3.50
C TYR A 32 4.24 -0.15 3.98
N GLY A 33 3.65 -0.77 5.01
CA GLY A 33 4.12 -2.05 5.56
C GLY A 33 4.15 -3.16 4.50
N PHE A 34 3.07 -3.31 3.73
CA PHE A 34 3.02 -4.28 2.64
C PHE A 34 4.08 -4.02 1.56
N ASN A 35 4.24 -2.76 1.15
CA ASN A 35 5.25 -2.39 0.15
C ASN A 35 6.68 -2.65 0.64
N HIS A 36 6.95 -2.38 1.92
CA HIS A 36 8.24 -2.65 2.53
C HIS A 36 8.55 -4.16 2.57
N ILE A 37 7.58 -4.98 2.98
CA ILE A 37 7.72 -6.44 2.99
C ILE A 37 7.98 -6.99 1.58
N GLU A 38 7.26 -6.50 0.58
CA GLU A 38 7.44 -6.92 -0.82
C GLU A 38 8.85 -6.57 -1.31
N THR A 39 9.32 -5.35 -1.02
CA THR A 39 10.68 -4.91 -1.35
C THR A 39 11.72 -5.78 -0.67
N ALA A 40 11.57 -6.03 0.64
CA ALA A 40 12.50 -6.85 1.41
C ALA A 40 12.58 -8.29 0.87
N LYS A 41 11.44 -8.92 0.54
CA LYS A 41 11.40 -10.24 -0.09
C LYS A 41 12.14 -10.26 -1.43
N SER A 42 11.98 -9.22 -2.24
CA SER A 42 12.69 -9.12 -3.52
C SER A 42 14.20 -9.01 -3.34
N VAL A 43 14.67 -8.22 -2.36
CA VAL A 43 16.08 -8.10 -2.01
C VAL A 43 16.65 -9.44 -1.54
N ILE A 44 15.93 -10.14 -0.65
CA ILE A 44 16.33 -11.47 -0.16
C ILE A 44 16.46 -12.45 -1.33
N ASN A 45 15.47 -12.51 -2.22
CA ASN A 45 15.53 -13.41 -3.38
C ASN A 45 16.70 -13.10 -4.30
N PHE A 46 17.00 -11.82 -4.52
CA PHE A 46 18.16 -11.42 -5.30
C PHE A 46 19.47 -11.86 -4.64
N GLY A 47 19.61 -11.68 -3.32
CA GLY A 47 20.76 -12.15 -2.56
C GLY A 47 20.93 -13.67 -2.60
N LEU A 48 19.82 -14.41 -2.44
CA LEU A 48 19.79 -15.87 -2.57
C LEU A 48 20.23 -16.33 -3.97
N TYR A 49 19.71 -15.69 -5.03
CA TYR A 49 20.10 -15.99 -6.41
C TYR A 49 21.58 -15.70 -6.70
N SER A 50 22.10 -14.62 -6.11
CA SER A 50 23.49 -14.16 -6.33
C SER A 50 24.52 -14.90 -5.47
N SER A 51 24.09 -15.81 -4.59
CA SER A 51 24.99 -16.65 -3.80
C SER A 51 25.67 -17.72 -4.65
N ASN A 52 26.72 -18.40 -4.12
CA ASN A 52 27.40 -19.51 -4.82
C ASN A 52 26.59 -20.84 -4.79
N TRP A 53 25.27 -20.76 -4.82
CA TRP A 53 24.37 -21.90 -4.64
C TRP A 53 24.60 -23.05 -5.64
N THR A 54 25.22 -22.78 -6.78
CA THR A 54 25.57 -23.79 -7.79
C THR A 54 26.58 -24.82 -7.26
N GLU A 55 27.48 -24.41 -6.37
CA GLU A 55 28.50 -25.25 -5.74
C GLU A 55 27.99 -25.97 -4.48
N MET A 56 26.83 -25.55 -3.95
CA MET A 56 26.24 -26.11 -2.74
C MET A 56 25.58 -27.49 -2.98
N ASP A 57 25.31 -28.21 -1.90
CA ASP A 57 24.68 -29.53 -1.95
C ASP A 57 23.20 -29.50 -2.40
N LEU A 58 22.65 -30.67 -2.71
CA LEU A 58 21.27 -30.81 -3.18
C LEU A 58 20.24 -30.36 -2.13
N LYS A 59 20.54 -30.54 -0.84
CA LYS A 59 19.65 -30.15 0.27
C LYS A 59 19.53 -28.63 0.35
N PHE A 60 20.65 -27.92 0.26
CA PHE A 60 20.71 -26.47 0.20
C PHE A 60 19.96 -25.94 -1.03
N LYS A 61 20.24 -26.50 -2.21
CA LYS A 61 19.56 -26.10 -3.46
C LYS A 61 18.04 -26.23 -3.37
N LYS A 62 17.53 -27.30 -2.76
CA LYS A 62 16.09 -27.48 -2.52
C LYS A 62 15.52 -26.44 -1.55
N SER A 63 16.21 -26.18 -0.46
CA SER A 63 15.81 -25.16 0.53
C SER A 63 15.82 -23.75 -0.06
N LEU A 64 16.85 -23.41 -0.84
CA LEU A 64 16.97 -22.16 -1.58
C LEU A 64 15.78 -21.95 -2.52
N LEU A 65 15.50 -22.96 -3.36
CA LEU A 65 14.39 -22.92 -4.30
C LEU A 65 13.04 -22.76 -3.57
N LEU A 66 12.87 -23.45 -2.43
CA LEU A 66 11.69 -23.31 -1.60
C LEU A 66 11.56 -21.89 -1.04
N ALA A 67 12.62 -21.33 -0.46
CA ALA A 67 12.63 -19.97 0.07
C ALA A 67 12.32 -18.93 -1.01
N MET A 68 12.97 -19.02 -2.17
CA MET A 68 12.71 -18.14 -3.30
C MET A 68 11.28 -18.29 -3.83
N LYS A 69 10.75 -19.51 -3.91
CA LYS A 69 9.35 -19.76 -4.26
C LYS A 69 8.39 -19.19 -3.23
N MET A 70 8.63 -19.36 -1.93
CA MET A 70 7.76 -18.80 -0.88
C MET A 70 7.74 -17.27 -0.92
N ASN A 71 8.91 -16.65 -1.08
CA ASN A 71 9.04 -15.20 -1.20
C ASN A 71 8.42 -14.66 -2.50
N SER A 72 8.47 -15.43 -3.61
CA SER A 72 7.94 -15.04 -4.92
C SER A 72 6.48 -15.45 -5.17
N SER A 73 5.97 -16.45 -4.46
CA SER A 73 4.58 -16.95 -4.57
C SER A 73 3.59 -15.86 -4.19
N HIS A 74 4.02 -14.93 -3.35
CA HIS A 74 3.30 -13.72 -2.98
C HIS A 74 3.49 -12.53 -3.94
N LYS A 75 4.04 -12.72 -5.16
CA LYS A 75 3.84 -11.77 -6.29
C LYS A 75 2.37 -11.52 -6.63
N ARG A 76 1.45 -12.24 -5.98
CA ARG A 76 0.09 -11.77 -5.73
C ARG A 76 0.12 -10.73 -4.60
N VAL A 77 0.66 -9.55 -4.90
CA VAL A 77 0.77 -8.39 -4.00
C VAL A 77 -0.59 -8.08 -3.37
N MET A 78 -0.95 -8.74 -2.27
CA MET A 78 -2.31 -8.91 -1.75
C MET A 78 -3.38 -8.36 -2.71
N LYS A 79 -3.51 -8.97 -3.89
CA LYS A 79 -4.16 -8.29 -5.02
C LYS A 79 -5.63 -8.11 -4.66
N ILE A 80 -6.05 -6.87 -4.48
CA ILE A 80 -7.46 -6.55 -4.30
C ILE A 80 -8.20 -6.72 -5.64
N SER A 81 -7.48 -6.55 -6.75
CA SER A 81 -7.94 -6.79 -8.12
C SER A 81 -6.78 -7.26 -9.00
N PRO A 82 -7.02 -7.94 -10.14
CA PRO A 82 -5.97 -8.33 -11.09
C PRO A 82 -4.97 -7.19 -11.43
N ASN A 83 -5.45 -5.95 -11.41
CA ASN A 83 -4.73 -4.71 -11.75
C ASN A 83 -4.39 -3.82 -10.53
N SER A 84 -4.64 -4.27 -9.30
CA SER A 84 -4.27 -3.50 -8.10
C SER A 84 -3.59 -4.36 -7.05
N ALA A 85 -2.35 -3.97 -6.78
CA ALA A 85 -1.49 -4.48 -5.75
C ALA A 85 -1.64 -3.61 -4.48
N VAL A 86 -1.70 -4.21 -3.29
CA VAL A 86 -1.67 -3.42 -2.04
C VAL A 86 -0.26 -2.88 -1.83
N GLY A 87 -0.14 -1.56 -1.81
CA GLY A 87 1.13 -0.84 -1.66
C GLY A 87 0.95 0.67 -1.75
N LEU A 88 2.05 1.42 -1.80
CA LEU A 88 1.98 2.89 -1.91
C LEU A 88 1.23 3.36 -3.17
N GLU A 89 1.33 2.60 -4.26
CA GLU A 89 0.62 2.93 -5.51
C GLU A 89 -0.90 2.88 -5.33
N MET A 90 -1.41 1.91 -4.56
CA MET A 90 -2.83 1.83 -4.23
C MET A 90 -3.25 3.01 -3.34
N PHE A 91 -2.45 3.35 -2.33
CA PHE A 91 -2.69 4.52 -1.49
C PHE A 91 -2.82 5.79 -2.32
N ALA A 92 -1.86 6.05 -3.21
CA ALA A 92 -1.89 7.21 -4.11
C ALA A 92 -3.14 7.22 -5.00
N ARG A 93 -3.54 6.06 -5.55
CA ARG A 93 -4.78 5.93 -6.33
C ARG A 93 -6.03 6.29 -5.52
N VAL A 94 -6.15 5.79 -4.30
CA VAL A 94 -7.29 6.08 -3.41
C VAL A 94 -7.35 7.57 -3.06
N MET A 95 -6.21 8.19 -2.75
CA MET A 95 -6.15 9.63 -2.47
C MET A 95 -6.53 10.47 -3.70
N ASN A 96 -5.98 10.14 -4.88
CA ASN A 96 -6.31 10.84 -6.13
C ASN A 96 -7.80 10.73 -6.48
N MET A 97 -8.38 9.54 -6.31
CA MET A 97 -9.81 9.33 -6.55
C MET A 97 -10.67 10.15 -5.58
N SER A 98 -10.28 10.20 -4.31
CA SER A 98 -10.97 10.99 -3.28
C SER A 98 -10.94 12.49 -3.61
N CYS A 99 -9.77 13.03 -3.99
CA CYS A 99 -9.64 14.42 -4.43
C CYS A 99 -10.44 14.71 -5.71
N SER A 100 -10.46 13.77 -6.67
CA SER A 100 -11.22 13.91 -7.92
C SER A 100 -12.72 13.98 -7.64
N ILE A 101 -13.25 13.09 -6.80
CA ILE A 101 -14.67 13.09 -6.39
C ILE A 101 -15.03 14.42 -5.74
N VAL A 102 -14.20 14.90 -4.79
CA VAL A 102 -14.41 16.20 -4.13
C VAL A 102 -14.41 17.35 -5.15
N SER A 103 -13.46 17.34 -6.09
CA SER A 103 -13.37 18.38 -7.13
C SER A 103 -14.61 18.41 -8.01
N VAL A 104 -15.10 17.24 -8.45
CA VAL A 104 -16.33 17.13 -9.23
C VAL A 104 -17.54 17.64 -8.44
N LEU A 105 -17.66 17.28 -7.16
CA LEU A 105 -18.76 17.71 -6.30
C LEU A 105 -18.78 19.23 -6.03
N ILE A 106 -17.59 19.85 -5.97
CA ILE A 106 -17.47 21.30 -5.82
C ILE A 106 -17.88 21.99 -7.12
N ASN A 107 -17.37 21.53 -8.26
CA ASN A 107 -17.65 22.13 -9.57
C ASN A 107 -19.09 21.87 -10.05
N SER A 108 -19.74 20.78 -9.63
CA SER A 108 -21.14 20.51 -9.97
C SER A 108 -22.13 21.41 -9.20
N ARG A 109 -21.67 22.19 -8.22
CA ARG A 109 -22.48 23.10 -7.41
C ARG A 109 -22.31 24.58 -7.80
N SER A 110 -21.43 24.90 -8.75
CA SER A 110 -21.29 26.24 -9.36
C SER A 110 -22.11 26.34 -10.63
#